data_AF-A0AA40G8G5-F1
#
_entry.id   AF-A0AA40G8G5-F1
#
_cell.length_a   1.000
_cell.length_b   1.000
_cell.length_c   1.000
_cell.angle_alpha   90.00
_cell.angle_beta   90.00
_cell.angle_gamma   90.00
#
_symmetry.space_group_name_H-M   'P 1'
#
loop_
_entity.id
_entity.type
_entity.pdbx_description
1 polymer ?
#
loop_
_entity_poly.entity_id
_entity_poly.type
_entity_poly.pdbx_seq_one_letter_code
_entity_poly.pdbx_strand_id
1 'polypeptide(L)' 'MRSVRDKFRLVLATTLREDGYPDVGEWNATEQEGGSRADSFEYVMSGMVYRIEGDEANNEPSSRL' A
#
# COMPACT_ATOMS: atom_id res chain seq x y z
N MET A 1 -13.86 -3.73 -17.46
CA MET A 1 -14.07 -4.99 -16.72
C MET A 1 -12.70 -5.60 -16.49
N ARG A 2 -12.16 -5.57 -15.26
CA ARG A 2 -10.87 -6.24 -14.95
C ARG A 2 -11.08 -7.75 -14.87
N SER A 3 -10.08 -8.52 -15.26
CA SER A 3 -10.11 -9.98 -15.31
C SER A 3 -9.60 -10.59 -14.00
N VAL A 4 -10.10 -11.79 -13.66
CA VAL A 4 -9.63 -12.58 -12.50
C VAL A 4 -8.12 -12.88 -12.56
N ARG A 5 -7.51 -12.84 -13.75
CA ARG A 5 -6.09 -13.13 -13.96
C ARG A 5 -5.21 -11.89 -14.06
N ASP A 6 -5.75 -10.70 -13.80
CA ASP A 6 -4.95 -9.47 -13.87
C ASP A 6 -3.88 -9.47 -12.79
N LYS A 7 -2.66 -9.10 -13.20
CA LYS A 7 -1.55 -8.85 -12.29
C LYS A 7 -1.52 -7.35 -11.99
N PHE A 8 -1.25 -7.00 -10.74
CA PHE A 8 -1.15 -5.59 -10.33
C PHE A 8 0.14 -5.35 -9.53
N ARG A 9 0.62 -4.11 -9.62
CA ARG A 9 1.69 -3.61 -8.77
C ARG A 9 1.05 -3.00 -7.52
N LEU A 10 1.45 -3.48 -6.34
CA LEU A 10 1.03 -2.93 -5.05
C LEU A 10 2.23 -2.27 -4.37
N VAL A 11 2.03 -1.05 -3.88
CA VAL A 11 3.02 -0.31 -3.09
C VAL A 11 2.33 0.22 -1.85
N LEU A 12 2.97 0.02 -0.70
CA LEU A 12 2.61 0.68 0.55
C LEU A 12 3.56 1.85 0.78
N ALA A 13 3.02 3.00 1.14
CA ALA A 13 3.78 4.21 1.42
C ALA A 13 3.18 4.93 2.63
N THR A 14 4.03 5.57 3.42
CA THR A 14 3.64 6.42 4.55
C THR A 14 3.44 7.88 4.17
N THR A 15 3.71 8.24 2.91
CA THR A 15 3.59 9.59 2.35
C THR A 15 3.42 9.55 0.83
N LEU A 16 2.70 10.52 0.28
CA LEU A 16 2.54 10.73 -1.16
C LEU A 16 3.69 11.53 -1.78
N ARG A 17 4.55 12.14 -0.95
CA ARG A 17 5.69 12.95 -1.42
C ARG A 17 6.83 12.06 -1.88
N GLU A 18 7.41 12.39 -3.02
CA GLU A 18 8.53 11.62 -3.60
C GLU A 18 9.83 11.75 -2.79
N ASP A 19 9.99 12.86 -2.07
CA ASP A 19 11.14 13.14 -1.20
C ASP A 19 11.13 12.33 0.11
N GLY A 20 10.05 11.60 0.40
CA GLY A 20 9.89 10.79 1.61
C GLY A 20 9.59 11.59 2.87
N TYR A 21 9.30 12.89 2.76
CA TYR A 21 8.91 13.70 3.92
C TYR A 21 7.60 13.15 4.53
N PRO A 22 7.55 12.95 5.87
CA PRO A 22 6.38 12.36 6.52
C PRO A 22 5.09 13.11 6.23
N ASP A 23 3.99 12.37 6.11
CA ASP A 23 2.66 12.97 6.07
C ASP A 23 2.37 13.65 7.42
N VAL A 24 1.93 14.90 7.36
CA VAL A 24 1.59 15.73 8.53
C VAL A 24 0.12 15.57 8.94
N GLY A 25 -0.66 14.81 8.17
CA GLY A 25 -2.07 14.51 8.44
C GLY A 25 -3.04 15.55 7.92
N GLU A 26 -2.54 16.67 7.39
CA GLU A 26 -3.33 17.71 6.73
C GLU A 26 -3.16 17.57 5.21
N TRP A 27 -4.28 17.43 4.50
CA TRP A 27 -4.25 17.36 3.05
C TRP A 27 -4.25 18.77 2.45
N ASN A 28 -3.31 19.05 1.56
CA ASN A 28 -3.19 20.33 0.86
C ASN A 28 -3.25 20.14 -0.66
N ALA A 29 -4.25 20.76 -1.30
CA ALA A 29 -4.42 20.69 -2.76
C ALA A 29 -3.24 21.35 -3.52
N THR A 30 -2.70 22.44 -2.98
CA THR A 30 -1.61 23.19 -3.62
C THR A 30 -0.31 22.42 -3.62
N GLU A 31 -0.07 21.58 -2.61
CA GLU A 31 1.11 20.69 -2.55
C GLU A 31 1.06 19.57 -3.59
N GLN A 32 -0.09 19.30 -4.19
CA GLN A 32 -0.25 18.33 -5.28
C GLN A 32 -0.04 18.91 -6.68
N GLU A 33 0.08 20.23 -6.85
CA GLU A 33 0.26 20.82 -8.20
C GLU A 33 1.56 20.38 -8.88
N GLY A 34 2.56 19.94 -8.12
CA GLY A 34 3.82 19.36 -8.62
C GLY A 34 3.73 17.88 -9.01
N GLY A 35 2.55 17.27 -8.90
CA GLY A 35 2.39 15.83 -8.98
C GLY A 35 2.80 15.12 -7.69
N SER A 36 2.44 13.85 -7.57
CA SER A 36 2.76 13.03 -6.41
C SER A 36 3.01 11.58 -6.80
N ARG A 37 3.47 10.76 -5.84
CA ARG A 37 3.60 9.31 -6.04
C ARG A 37 2.30 8.66 -6.51
N ALA A 38 1.14 9.25 -6.20
CA ALA A 38 -0.17 8.77 -6.62
C ALA A 38 -0.32 8.73 -8.14
N ASP A 39 0.34 9.63 -8.88
CA ASP A 39 0.19 9.78 -10.33
C ASP A 39 0.70 8.54 -11.09
N SER A 40 1.51 7.72 -10.43
CA SER A 40 2.02 6.44 -10.96
C SER A 40 1.04 5.26 -10.77
N PHE A 41 -0.15 5.48 -10.22
CA PHE A 41 -1.12 4.43 -9.87
C PHE A 41 -2.54 4.78 -10.31
N GLU A 42 -3.29 3.75 -10.73
CA GLU A 42 -4.69 3.90 -11.14
C GLU A 42 -5.66 3.99 -9.95
N TYR A 43 -5.21 3.63 -8.74
CA TYR A 43 -6.03 3.58 -7.55
C TYR A 43 -5.20 3.81 -6.29
N VAL A 44 -5.72 4.63 -5.37
CA VAL A 44 -5.06 5.02 -4.11
C VAL A 44 -6.07 4.95 -2.96
N MET A 45 -5.63 4.47 -1.80
CA MET A 45 -6.37 4.46 -0.54
C MET A 45 -5.49 4.99 0.59
N SER A 46 -6.13 5.65 1.56
CA SER A 46 -5.52 5.97 2.86
C SER A 46 -6.17 5.11 3.95
N GLY A 47 -5.38 4.64 4.90
CA GLY A 47 -5.85 3.76 5.96
C GLY A 47 -4.82 3.60 7.09
N MET A 48 -5.24 2.93 8.16
CA MET A 48 -4.40 2.65 9.32
C MET A 48 -4.24 1.14 9.51
N VAL A 49 -3.02 0.70 9.86
CA VAL A 49 -2.78 -0.68 10.27
C VAL A 49 -3.38 -0.88 11.66
N TYR A 50 -4.34 -1.81 11.78
CA TYR A 50 -5.07 -2.04 13.03
C TYR A 50 -4.65 -3.32 13.77
N ARG A 51 -4.08 -4.29 13.07
CA ARG A 51 -3.68 -5.60 13.61
C ARG A 51 -2.52 -6.18 12.82
N ILE A 52 -1.59 -6.80 13.52
CA ILE A 52 -0.51 -7.60 12.95
C ILE A 52 -0.62 -8.99 13.57
N GLU A 53 -0.77 -10.02 12.73
CA GLU A 53 -0.75 -11.42 13.15
C GLU A 53 0.59 -12.06 12.77
N GLY A 54 1.09 -12.98 13.58
CA GLY A 54 2.31 -13.75 13.32
C GLY A 54 2.03 -15.19 12.90
N ASP A 55 3.02 -15.84 12.27
CA ASP A 55 2.95 -17.21 11.71
C ASP A 55 3.05 -18.34 12.75
N GLU A 56 2.72 -18.11 14.02
CA GLU A 56 2.82 -19.14 15.06
C GLU A 56 1.85 -20.34 14.83
N ALA A 57 0.92 -20.22 13.88
CA ALA A 57 -0.07 -21.24 13.56
C ALA A 57 0.35 -22.26 12.46
N ASN A 58 1.52 -22.12 11.83
CA ASN A 58 1.87 -22.88 10.61
C ASN A 58 2.94 -23.98 10.81
N ASN A 59 3.24 -24.37 12.05
CA ASN A 59 4.30 -25.34 12.38
C ASN A 59 3.81 -26.80 12.48
N GLU A 60 2.90 -27.22 11.58
CA GLU A 60 2.70 -28.64 11.30
C GLU A 60 3.44 -29.00 10.00
N PRO A 61 4.46 -29.87 10.04
CA PRO A 61 5.11 -30.31 8.82
C PRO A 61 4.08 -31.12 8.02
N SER A 62 3.61 -30.55 6.90
CA SER A 62 2.93 -31.32 5.86
C SER A 62 3.92 -32.31 5.25
N SER A 63 4.21 -33.40 5.96
CA SER A 63 4.86 -34.58 5.44
C SER A 63 3.87 -35.31 4.55
N ARG A 64 3.91 -35.03 3.24
CA ARG A 64 3.20 -35.82 2.24
C ARG A 64 4.03 -37.07 1.92
N LEU A 65 3.53 -38.23 2.37
CA LEU A 65 3.75 -39.54 1.73
C LEU A 65 2.71 -39.72 0.62
#